data_AF-A0A356EHD9-F1
#
_entry.id   AF-A0A356EHD9-F1
#
_cell.length_a   1.000
_cell.length_b   1.000
_cell.length_c   1.000
_cell.angle_alpha   90.00
_cell.angle_beta   90.00
_cell.angle_gamma   90.00
#
_symmetry.space_group_name_H-M   'P 1'
#
loop_
_entity.id
_entity.type
_entity.pdbx_description
1 polymer ?
#
loop_
_entity_poly.entity_id
_entity_poly.type
_entity_poly.pdbx_seq_one_letter_code
_entity_poly.pdbx_strand_id
1 'polypeptide(L)' 'MSGAYAYVADGYAGLHIIDISNPITPILVSTFDTIGAGAFGIYVSGVYAYVADWNTGLYIIDISNPAAPIRKRYHPPV' A
#
# COMPACT_ATOMS: atom_id res chain seq x y z
N MET A 1 11.10 -4.21 11.59
CA MET A 1 9.68 -4.58 11.44
C MET A 1 9.62 -6.07 11.21
N SER A 2 9.29 -6.84 12.24
CA SER A 2 9.09 -8.28 12.13
C SER A 2 7.74 -8.55 12.78
N GLY A 3 6.75 -8.83 11.94
CA GLY A 3 5.33 -8.88 12.32
C GLY A 3 4.40 -8.67 11.13
N ALA A 4 4.52 -9.56 10.14
CA ALA A 4 3.45 -10.13 9.32
C ALA A 4 2.37 -9.19 8.74
N TYR A 5 2.73 -8.18 7.94
CA TYR A 5 1.78 -7.53 7.03
C TYR A 5 2.07 -7.90 5.57
N ALA A 6 1.03 -8.28 4.84
CA ALA A 6 1.04 -8.34 3.38
C ALA A 6 0.54 -7.02 2.81
N TYR A 7 1.19 -6.59 1.73
CA TYR A 7 0.84 -5.40 0.98
C TYR A 7 0.44 -5.84 -0.42
N VAL A 8 -0.81 -5.59 -0.81
CA VAL A 8 -1.39 -6.09 -2.07
C VAL A 8 -1.86 -4.90 -2.90
N ALA A 9 -1.43 -4.86 -4.16
CA ALA A 9 -1.91 -3.90 -5.13
C ALA A 9 -3.14 -4.50 -5.80
N ASP A 10 -4.27 -3.82 -5.70
CA ASP A 10 -5.56 -4.29 -6.19
C ASP A 10 -6.18 -3.30 -7.18
N GLY A 11 -5.36 -2.75 -8.09
CA GLY A 11 -5.81 -1.89 -9.18
C GLY A 11 -6.70 -0.73 -8.72
N TYR A 12 -8.03 -0.92 -8.83
CA TYR A 12 -9.07 0.04 -8.45
C TYR A 12 -9.17 0.31 -6.94
N ALA A 13 -8.82 -0.65 -6.09
CA ALA A 13 -8.86 -0.47 -4.64
C ALA A 13 -7.55 0.12 -4.07
N GLY A 14 -6.51 0.27 -4.90
CA GLY A 14 -5.21 0.80 -4.49
C GLY A 14 -4.40 -0.24 -3.73
N LEU A 15 -4.01 0.10 -2.50
CA LEU A 15 -3.17 -0.72 -1.63
C LEU A 15 -3.99 -1.32 -0.48
N HIS A 16 -4.03 -2.65 -0.37
CA HIS A 16 -4.47 -3.34 0.83
C HIS A 16 -3.31 -3.63 1.77
N ILE A 17 -3.55 -3.42 3.07
CA ILE A 17 -2.67 -3.81 4.15
C ILE A 17 -3.37 -4.89 4.96
N ILE A 18 -2.78 -6.08 4.99
CA ILE A 18 -3.39 -7.29 5.55
C ILE A 18 -2.49 -7.83 6.65
N ASP A 19 -3.02 -8.02 7.85
CA ASP A 19 -2.35 -8.77 8.91
C ASP A 19 -2.36 -10.27 8.55
N ILE A 20 -1.16 -10.82 8.39
CA ILE A 20 -0.87 -12.23 8.09
C ILE A 20 -0.15 -12.92 9.25
N SER A 21 -0.27 -12.40 10.47
CA SER A 21 0.27 -13.02 11.69
C SER A 21 -0.27 -14.43 11.91
N ASN A 22 -1.54 -14.65 11.54
CA ASN A 22 -2.10 -15.98 11.32
C ASN A 22 -2.35 -16.20 9.81
N PRO A 23 -1.52 -16.99 9.11
CA PRO A 23 -1.66 -17.20 7.67
C PRO A 23 -2.91 -17.99 7.28
N ILE A 24 -3.57 -18.68 8.21
CA ILE A 24 -4.83 -19.41 7.97
C ILE A 24 -6.03 -18.45 8.06
N THR A 25 -5.90 -17.36 8.80
CA THR A 25 -6.97 -16.36 8.98
C THR A 25 -6.42 -14.94 8.78
N PRO A 26 -6.05 -14.54 7.56
CA PRO A 26 -5.62 -13.17 7.27
C PRO A 26 -6.72 -12.15 7.58
N ILE A 27 -6.35 -10.98 8.10
CA ILE A 27 -7.28 -9.92 8.46
C ILE A 27 -6.94 -8.67 7.66
N LEU A 28 -7.90 -8.15 6.89
CA LEU A 28 -7.74 -6.85 6.25
C LEU A 28 -7.70 -5.76 7.33
N VAL A 29 -6.58 -5.04 7.40
CA VAL A 29 -6.36 -4.00 8.41
C VAL A 29 -6.80 -2.64 7.87
N SER A 30 -6.41 -2.32 6.64
CA SER A 30 -6.81 -1.09 5.97
C SER A 30 -6.68 -1.19 4.46
N THR A 31 -7.30 -0.23 3.79
CA THR A 31 -7.15 0.02 2.36
C THR A 31 -6.73 1.48 2.17
N PHE A 32 -5.74 1.72 1.32
CA PHE A 32 -5.31 3.04 0.90
C PHE A 32 -5.59 3.20 -0.60
N ASP A 33 -6.52 4.09 -0.93
CA ASP A 33 -6.87 4.40 -2.31
C ASP A 33 -5.73 5.16 -3.02
N THR A 34 -5.17 4.55 -4.07
CA THR A 34 -4.32 5.27 -5.03
C THR A 34 -5.23 5.79 -6.14
N ILE A 35 -5.46 7.11 -6.12
CA ILE A 35 -6.43 7.79 -6.98
C ILE A 35 -6.26 7.35 -8.43
N GLY A 36 -7.37 6.97 -9.06
CA GLY A 36 -7.41 6.73 -10.50
C GLY A 36 -7.20 5.28 -10.90
N ALA A 37 -7.22 4.32 -9.98
CA ALA A 37 -7.31 2.90 -10.30
C ALA A 37 -6.19 2.33 -11.18
N GLY A 38 -4.98 2.28 -10.63
CA GLY A 38 -3.83 1.77 -11.37
C GLY A 38 -2.76 1.11 -10.52
N ALA A 39 -3.02 0.71 -9.27
CA ALA A 39 -1.99 0.08 -8.45
C ALA A 39 -1.57 -1.28 -9.02
N PHE A 40 -0.30 -1.42 -9.40
CA PHE A 40 0.25 -2.66 -9.99
C PHE A 40 1.53 -3.17 -9.32
N GLY A 41 2.40 -2.26 -8.89
CA GLY A 41 3.69 -2.62 -8.31
C GLY A 41 3.80 -2.13 -6.87
N ILE A 42 4.35 -2.96 -5.99
CA ILE A 42 4.64 -2.59 -4.61
C ILE A 42 6.09 -2.94 -4.28
N TYR A 43 6.79 -1.98 -3.67
CA TYR A 43 8.04 -2.22 -2.96
C TYR A 43 7.91 -1.66 -1.54
N VAL A 44 8.35 -2.43 -0.53
CA VAL A 44 8.30 -2.01 0.87
C VAL A 44 9.72 -1.88 1.41
N SER A 45 10.02 -0.72 2.00
CA SER A 45 11.32 -0.45 2.64
C SER A 45 11.12 0.36 3.90
N GLY A 46 11.44 -0.25 5.05
CA GLY A 46 11.19 0.34 6.36
C GLY A 46 9.71 0.69 6.56
N VAL A 47 9.45 1.94 6.93
CA VAL A 47 8.09 2.50 7.16
C VAL A 47 7.40 2.96 5.87
N TYR A 48 7.92 2.63 4.69
CA TYR A 48 7.38 3.13 3.43
C TYR A 48 6.96 2.01 2.49
N ALA A 49 5.77 2.17 1.90
CA ALA A 49 5.33 1.45 0.72
C ALA A 49 5.41 2.37 -0.51
N TYR A 50 6.05 1.87 -1.55
CA TYR A 50 6.19 2.52 -2.85
C TYR A 50 5.24 1.81 -3.80
N VAL A 51 4.18 2.50 -4.24
CA VAL A 51 3.15 1.92 -5.10
C VAL A 51 3.23 2.57 -6.47
N ALA A 52 3.50 1.75 -7.49
CA ALA A 52 3.43 2.15 -8.88
C ALA A 52 1.97 2.12 -9.32
N ASP A 53 1.41 3.31 -9.57
CA ASP A 53 0.08 3.54 -10.10
C ASP A 53 0.17 3.95 -11.58
N TRP A 54 -0.52 3.21 -12.46
CA TRP A 54 -0.47 3.47 -13.90
C TRP A 54 -1.01 4.85 -14.30
N ASN A 55 -2.04 5.33 -13.62
CA ASN A 55 -2.73 6.57 -14.00
C ASN A 55 -2.12 7.79 -13.33
N THR A 56 -1.54 7.61 -12.14
CA THR A 56 -1.11 8.74 -11.31
C THR A 56 0.34 8.68 -10.87
N GLY A 57 1.13 7.70 -11.34
CA GLY A 57 2.57 7.65 -11.16
C GLY A 57 2.99 6.94 -9.88
N LEU A 58 3.94 7.50 -9.13
CA LEU A 58 4.47 6.86 -7.92
C LEU A 58 3.84 7.44 -6.65
N TYR A 59 3.29 6.57 -5.81
CA TYR A 59 2.90 6.90 -4.43
C TYR A 59 3.98 6.48 -3.46
N ILE A 60 4.29 7.37 -2.52
CA ILE A 60 5.10 7.06 -1.34
C ILE A 60 4.16 7.16 -0.14
N ILE A 61 3.88 6.02 0.46
CA ILE A 61 2.91 5.86 1.55
C ILE A 61 3.68 5.51 2.82
N ASP A 62 3.50 6.33 3.87
CA ASP A 62 3.95 6.03 5.22
C ASP A 62 3.01 4.98 5.83
N ILE A 63 3.58 3.83 6.15
CA ILE A 63 2.93 2.64 6.70
C ILE A 63 3.40 2.37 8.15
N SER A 64 3.96 3.38 8.83
CA SER A 64 4.34 3.27 10.25
C SER A 64 3.15 2.91 11.15
N ASN A 65 1.94 3.31 10.77
CA ASN A 65 0.68 2.79 11.31
C ASN A 65 -0.11 2.06 10.21
N PRO A 66 -0.09 0.71 10.17
CA PRO A 66 -0.83 -0.09 9.19
C PRO A 66 -2.34 0.16 9.17
N ALA A 67 -2.94 0.60 10.28
CA ALA A 67 -4.37 0.92 10.35
C ALA A 67 -4.71 2.32 9.84
N ALA A 68 -3.71 3.19 9.67
CA ALA A 68 -3.89 4.56 9.19
C ALA A 68 -2.70 5.01 8.32
N PRO A 69 -2.51 4.40 7.14
CA PRO A 69 -1.46 4.80 6.20
C PRO A 69 -1.67 6.23 5.67
N ILE A 70 -0.57 6.95 5.42
CA ILE A 70 -0.61 8.36 4.99
C ILE A 70 0.28 8.57 3.77
N ARG A 71 -0.24 9.23 2.72
CA ARG A 71 0.59 9.66 1.57
C ARG A 71 1.56 10.77 1.99
N LYS A 72 2.87 10.54 1.81
CA LYS A 72 3.91 11.54 2.07
C LYS A 72 4.23 12.42 0.87
N ARG A 73 4.11 11.89 -0.35
CA ARG A 73 4.41 12.64 -1.59
C ARG A 73 3.66 12.09 -2.80
N TYR A 74 3.32 13.00 -3.71
CA TYR A 74 2.79 12.73 -5.05
C TYR A 74 3.81 13.22 -6.08
N HIS A 75 4.16 12.38 -7.06
CA HIS A 75 4.89 12.81 -8.24
C HIS A 75 4.03 12.49 -9.47
N PRO A 76 3.34 13.49 -10.06
CA PRO A 76 2.54 13.26 -11.26
C PRO A 76 3.43 12.78 -12.41
N PRO A 77 2.93 11.89 -13.30
CA PRO A 77 3.58 11.65 -14.57
C PRO A 77 3.64 12.97 -15.36
N VAL A 78 4.81 13.25 -15.94
CA VAL A 78 5.06 14.37 -16.88
C VAL A 78 4.41 14.13 -18.23
#